data_AF-A0A6S6PPT0-F1
#
_entry.id   AF-A0A6S6PPT0-F1
#
_cell.length_a   1.000
_cell.length_b   1.000
_cell.length_c   1.000
_cell.angle_alpha   90.00
_cell.angle_beta   90.00
_cell.angle_gamma   90.00
#
_symmetry.space_group_name_H-M   'P 1'
#
loop_
_entity.id
_entity.type
_entity.pdbx_description
1 polymer ?
#
loop_
_entity_poly.entity_id
_entity_poly.type
_entity_poly.pdbx_seq_one_letter_code
_entity_poly.pdbx_strand_id
1 'polypeptide(L)'
;MNTIERLADVLGVPPAFLLMRPQDWELLSRSVSNSSNYLAAAQKLEEEGRLQATNPIEKVLCECKVHPDLRPRNIDGLQEVARADARDEWRRRACLKLDALMLREISKSSPRKWLTAIAGAWVSLTTPHDPSTCKQ
;
A
#
# COMPACT_ATOMS: atom_id res chain seq x y z
N MET A 1 4.15 6.58 33.01
CA MET A 1 4.18 6.16 31.60
C MET A 1 5.54 6.54 31.02
N ASN A 2 6.60 5.77 31.27
CA ASN A 2 7.97 6.20 30.92
C ASN A 2 8.87 5.06 30.42
N THR A 3 8.39 3.82 30.43
CA THR A 3 9.22 2.65 30.12
C THR A 3 9.30 2.39 28.62
N ILE A 4 8.18 2.52 27.90
CA ILE A 4 8.14 2.30 26.44
C ILE A 4 8.88 3.42 25.71
N GLU A 5 8.71 4.68 26.13
CA GLU A 5 9.44 5.81 25.54
C GLU A 5 10.95 5.70 25.81
N ARG A 6 11.37 5.37 27.03
CA ARG A 6 12.80 5.15 27.31
C ARG A 6 13.38 3.97 26.54
N LEU A 7 12.61 2.88 26.37
CA LEU A 7 13.04 1.74 25.57
C LEU A 7 13.16 2.11 24.08
N ALA A 8 12.20 2.88 23.57
CA ALA A 8 12.21 3.43 22.22
C ALA A 8 13.44 4.32 21.99
N ASP A 9 13.76 5.21 22.94
CA ASP A 9 14.94 6.07 22.90
C ASP A 9 16.25 5.26 22.89
N VAL A 10 16.36 4.24 23.76
CA VAL A 10 17.54 3.36 23.81
C VAL A 10 17.73 2.60 22.50
N LEU A 11 16.64 2.18 21.85
CA LEU A 11 16.67 1.46 20.58
C LEU A 11 16.73 2.39 19.36
N GLY A 12 16.55 3.71 19.53
CA GLY A 12 16.53 4.68 18.45
C GLY A 12 15.36 4.53 17.48
N VAL A 13 14.21 4.01 17.94
CA VAL A 13 13.01 3.77 17.10
C VAL A 13 11.81 4.54 17.62
N PRO A 14 10.87 4.99 16.76
CA PRO A 14 9.63 5.59 17.23
C PRO A 14 8.81 4.62 18.12
N PRO A 15 8.19 5.09 19.22
CA PRO A 15 7.44 4.22 20.14
C PRO A 15 6.35 3.38 19.46
N ALA A 16 5.77 3.86 18.36
CA ALA A 16 4.79 3.14 17.57
C ALA A 16 5.31 1.76 17.09
N PHE A 17 6.60 1.64 16.77
CA PHE A 17 7.21 0.36 16.36
C PHE A 17 7.22 -0.67 17.49
N LEU A 18 7.37 -0.23 18.74
CA LEU A 18 7.29 -1.12 19.91
C LEU A 18 5.86 -1.58 20.21
N LEU A 19 4.87 -0.84 19.71
CA LEU A 19 3.44 -1.14 19.89
C LEU A 19 2.84 -1.95 18.73
N MET A 20 3.58 -2.16 17.63
CA MET A 20 3.13 -2.99 16.52
C MET A 20 3.05 -4.47 16.94
N ARG A 21 2.00 -5.17 16.51
CA ARG A 21 1.90 -6.60 16.74
C ARG A 21 2.94 -7.33 15.87
N PRO A 22 3.43 -8.52 16.28
CA PRO A 22 4.39 -9.29 15.48
C PRO A 22 3.93 -9.54 14.04
N GLN A 23 2.62 -9.76 13.82
CA GLN A 23 2.08 -9.95 12.48
C GLN A 23 2.16 -8.68 11.62
N ASP A 24 1.97 -7.51 12.23
CA ASP A 24 2.07 -6.22 11.53
C ASP A 24 3.54 -5.95 11.13
N TRP A 25 4.49 -6.37 11.97
CA TRP A 25 5.93 -6.32 11.66
C TRP A 25 6.31 -7.22 10.49
N GLU A 26 5.83 -8.47 10.48
CA GLU A 26 6.08 -9.38 9.37
C GLU A 26 5.53 -8.81 8.06
N LEU A 27 4.30 -8.31 8.09
CA LEU A 27 3.66 -7.70 6.93
C LEU A 27 4.44 -6.46 6.44
N LEU A 28 4.87 -5.58 7.35
CA LEU A 28 5.68 -4.41 7.00
C LEU A 28 7.02 -4.84 6.36
N SER A 29 7.71 -5.80 6.95
CA SER A 29 9.00 -6.30 6.44
C SER A 29 8.85 -6.87 5.03
N ARG A 30 7.81 -7.67 4.79
CA ARG A 30 7.48 -8.21 3.47
C ARG A 30 7.16 -7.13 2.45
N SER A 31 6.39 -6.10 2.85
CA SER A 31 6.09 -4.97 1.97
C SER A 31 7.35 -4.21 1.58
N VAL A 32 8.28 -4.00 2.51
CA VAL A 32 9.58 -3.37 2.22
C VAL A 32 10.43 -4.22 1.29
N SER A 33 10.53 -5.53 1.54
CA SER A 33 11.30 -6.43 0.66
C SER A 33 10.72 -6.52 -0.76
N ASN A 34 9.40 -6.41 -0.90
CA ASN A 34 8.71 -6.48 -2.19
C ASN A 34 8.47 -5.10 -2.84
N SER A 35 9.02 -4.01 -2.29
CA SER A 35 8.71 -2.66 -2.77
C SER A 35 9.50 -2.23 -4.02
N SER A 36 10.45 -3.02 -4.51
CA SER A 36 11.37 -2.62 -5.58
C SER A 36 10.67 -2.17 -6.88
N ASN A 37 9.71 -2.98 -7.36
CA ASN A 37 8.93 -2.65 -8.56
C ASN A 37 8.05 -1.41 -8.35
N TYR A 38 7.46 -1.29 -7.16
CA TYR A 38 6.64 -0.13 -6.79
C TYR A 38 7.47 1.13 -6.62
N LEU A 39 8.73 1.01 -6.20
CA LEU A 39 9.66 2.12 -6.07
C LEU A 39 10.08 2.64 -7.43
N ALA A 40 10.35 1.76 -8.39
CA ALA A 40 10.64 2.15 -9.77
C ALA A 40 9.44 2.90 -10.39
N ALA A 41 8.21 2.41 -10.18
CA ALA A 41 7.00 3.08 -10.60
C ALA A 41 6.81 4.45 -9.92
N ALA A 42 7.04 4.53 -8.60
CA ALA A 42 6.94 5.78 -7.86
C ALA A 42 8.00 6.80 -8.29
N GLN A 43 9.21 6.34 -8.63
CA GLN A 43 10.27 7.19 -9.19
C GLN A 43 9.87 7.76 -10.54
N LYS A 44 9.38 6.91 -11.46
CA LYS A 44 8.87 7.36 -12.76
C LYS A 44 7.77 8.43 -12.59
N LEU A 45 6.83 8.21 -11.67
CA LEU A 45 5.77 9.18 -11.37
C LEU A 45 6.28 10.47 -10.71
N GLU A 46 7.38 10.41 -9.95
CA GLU A 46 8.05 11.59 -9.38
C GLU A 46 8.69 12.43 -10.48
N GLU A 47 9.41 11.79 -11.41
CA GLU A 47 10.04 12.43 -12.58
C GLU A 47 8.99 13.08 -13.50
N GLU A 48 7.81 12.47 -13.64
CA GLU A 48 6.66 13.03 -14.37
C GLU A 48 5.88 14.11 -13.58
N GLY A 49 6.24 14.38 -12.32
CA GLY A 49 5.52 15.33 -11.46
C GLY A 49 4.12 14.87 -11.02
N ARG A 50 3.76 13.61 -11.25
CA ARG A 50 2.42 13.04 -11.01
C ARG A 50 2.24 12.40 -9.63
N LEU A 51 3.35 12.18 -8.91
CA LEU A 51 3.36 11.59 -7.57
C LEU A 51 2.78 12.51 -6.48
N GLN A 52 2.80 13.83 -6.68
CA GLN A 52 2.24 14.78 -5.70
C GLN A 52 0.73 14.97 -5.85
N ALA A 53 0.16 14.53 -6.96
CA ALA A 53 -1.28 14.58 -7.16
C ALA A 53 -2.00 13.47 -6.37
N THR A 54 -3.30 13.64 -6.13
CA THR A 54 -4.16 12.75 -5.35
C THR A 54 -4.00 11.26 -5.71
N ASN A 55 -4.13 10.38 -4.71
CA ASN A 55 -4.00 8.93 -4.82
C ASN A 55 -2.69 8.46 -5.49
N PRO A 56 -1.50 8.85 -4.97
CA PRO A 56 -0.23 8.41 -5.51
C PRO A 56 -0.06 6.88 -5.46
N ILE A 57 -0.64 6.23 -4.45
CA ILE A 57 -0.57 4.78 -4.27
C ILE A 57 -1.30 4.06 -5.41
N GLU A 58 -2.52 4.50 -5.75
CA GLU A 58 -3.29 3.92 -6.84
C GLU A 58 -2.55 4.06 -8.18
N LYS A 59 -1.94 5.21 -8.44
CA LYS A 59 -1.13 5.44 -9.65
C LYS A 59 0.06 4.49 -9.73
N VAL A 60 0.75 4.27 -8.61
CA VAL A 60 1.84 3.30 -8.54
C VAL A 60 1.34 1.89 -8.86
N LEU A 61 0.18 1.48 -8.34
CA LEU A 61 -0.42 0.18 -8.68
C LEU A 61 -0.77 0.08 -10.18
N CYS A 62 -1.26 1.17 -10.78
CA CYS A 62 -1.54 1.24 -12.22
C CYS A 62 -0.27 1.12 -13.07
N GLU A 63 0.80 1.84 -12.71
CA GLU A 63 2.09 1.74 -13.40
C GLU A 63 2.69 0.33 -13.26
N CYS A 64 2.48 -0.34 -12.13
CA CYS A 64 2.87 -1.74 -11.92
C CYS A 64 1.93 -2.76 -12.58
N LYS A 65 0.84 -2.32 -13.23
CA LYS A 65 -0.18 -3.17 -13.87
C LYS A 65 -0.86 -4.15 -12.91
N VAL A 66 -0.98 -3.78 -11.64
CA VAL A 66 -1.66 -4.57 -10.59
C VAL A 66 -3.10 -4.10 -10.37
N HIS A 67 -3.42 -2.88 -10.83
CA HIS A 67 -4.74 -2.28 -10.75
C HIS A 67 -5.05 -1.51 -12.04
N PRO A 68 -6.25 -1.62 -12.62
CA PRO A 68 -7.29 -2.60 -12.28
C PRO A 68 -6.87 -4.03 -12.64
N ASP A 69 -7.53 -5.03 -12.05
CA ASP A 69 -7.33 -6.43 -12.41
C ASP A 69 -7.71 -6.69 -13.88
N LEU A 70 -6.92 -7.51 -14.57
CA LEU A 70 -7.21 -7.88 -15.94
C LEU A 70 -8.53 -8.68 -16.00
N ARG A 71 -9.51 -8.18 -16.75
CA ARG A 71 -10.81 -8.85 -16.89
C ARG A 71 -10.69 -10.10 -17.78
N PRO A 72 -11.27 -11.24 -17.38
CA PRO A 72 -11.31 -12.43 -18.24
C PRO A 72 -12.15 -12.14 -19.49
N ARG A 73 -11.66 -12.56 -20.67
CA ARG A 73 -12.29 -12.28 -21.98
C ARG A 73 -13.50 -13.17 -22.30
N ASN A 74 -13.78 -14.18 -21.49
CA ASN A 74 -14.73 -15.26 -21.83
C ASN A 74 -16.09 -15.05 -21.15
N ILE A 75 -17.17 -15.39 -21.86
CA ILE A 75 -18.58 -15.10 -21.52
C ILE A 75 -19.04 -15.88 -20.27
N ASP A 76 -18.42 -17.00 -19.92
CA ASP A 76 -18.70 -17.78 -18.70
C ASP A 76 -18.08 -17.16 -17.42
N GLY A 77 -17.43 -16.01 -17.54
CA GLY A 77 -16.63 -15.39 -16.48
C GLY A 77 -17.38 -14.46 -15.54
N LEU A 78 -18.72 -14.39 -15.52
CA LEU A 78 -19.48 -13.43 -14.70
C LEU A 78 -19.05 -13.42 -13.22
N GLN A 79 -18.76 -14.58 -12.64
CA GLN A 79 -18.27 -14.70 -11.26
C GLN A 79 -16.82 -14.20 -11.11
N GLU A 80 -15.96 -14.47 -12.09
CA GLU A 80 -14.57 -13.99 -12.10
C GLU A 80 -14.48 -12.48 -12.33
N VAL A 81 -15.38 -11.92 -13.14
CA VAL A 81 -15.55 -10.46 -13.29
C VAL A 81 -15.97 -9.85 -11.96
N ALA A 82 -16.98 -10.42 -11.29
CA ALA A 82 -17.41 -9.94 -9.98
C ALA A 82 -16.30 -10.02 -8.91
N ARG A 83 -15.47 -11.08 -8.93
CA ARG A 83 -14.29 -11.20 -8.06
C ARG A 83 -13.24 -10.13 -8.38
N ALA A 84 -12.99 -9.85 -9.66
CA ALA A 84 -12.08 -8.81 -10.07
C ALA A 84 -12.58 -7.41 -9.66
N ASP A 85 -13.87 -7.12 -9.84
CA ASP A 85 -14.50 -5.89 -9.38
C ASP A 85 -14.39 -5.72 -7.86
N ALA A 86 -14.63 -6.80 -7.11
CA ALA A 86 -14.48 -6.78 -5.65
C ALA A 86 -13.03 -6.49 -5.22
N ARG A 87 -12.03 -7.06 -5.93
CA ARG A 87 -10.61 -6.83 -5.62
C ARG A 87 -10.19 -5.41 -5.94
N ASP A 88 -10.65 -4.87 -7.06
CA ASP A 88 -10.38 -3.48 -7.44
C ASP A 88 -11.01 -2.50 -6.45
N GLU A 89 -12.24 -2.76 -6.00
CA GLU A 89 -12.89 -1.95 -4.98
C GLU A 89 -12.17 -2.05 -3.63
N TRP A 90 -11.66 -3.23 -3.27
CA TRP A 90 -10.81 -3.41 -2.08
C TRP A 90 -9.54 -2.56 -2.17
N ARG A 91 -8.79 -2.68 -3.28
CA ARG A 91 -7.57 -1.89 -3.54
C ARG A 91 -7.87 -0.40 -3.49
N ARG A 92 -8.96 0.05 -4.14
CA ARG A 92 -9.38 1.46 -4.16
C ARG A 92 -9.59 1.99 -2.74
N ARG A 93 -10.33 1.26 -1.89
CA ARG A 93 -10.57 1.65 -0.49
C ARG A 93 -9.27 1.69 0.33
N ALA A 94 -8.40 0.69 0.15
CA ALA A 94 -7.12 0.63 0.84
C ALA A 94 -6.20 1.79 0.44
N CYS A 95 -6.11 2.10 -0.86
CA CYS A 95 -5.38 3.24 -1.40
C CYS A 95 -5.89 4.57 -0.81
N LEU A 96 -7.20 4.78 -0.77
CA LEU A 96 -7.79 5.99 -0.19
C LEU A 96 -7.46 6.14 1.30
N LYS A 97 -7.54 5.05 2.06
CA LYS A 97 -7.22 5.06 3.49
C LYS A 97 -5.76 5.43 3.72
N LEU A 98 -4.84 4.83 2.97
CA LEU A 98 -3.41 5.09 3.11
C LEU A 98 -3.03 6.48 2.60
N ASP A 99 -3.61 6.94 1.49
CA ASP A 99 -3.39 8.30 1.00
C ASP A 99 -3.81 9.32 2.05
N ALA A 100 -5.00 9.15 2.65
CA ALA A 100 -5.48 10.03 3.73
C ALA A 100 -4.53 10.08 4.94
N LEU A 101 -3.87 8.97 5.29
CA LEU A 101 -2.85 8.93 6.34
C LEU A 101 -1.56 9.64 5.92
N MET A 102 -1.20 9.58 4.63
CA MET A 102 -0.02 10.23 4.06
C MET A 102 -0.20 11.73 3.82
N LEU A 103 -1.44 12.21 3.71
CA LEU A 103 -1.77 13.64 3.52
C LEU A 103 -1.25 14.55 4.65
N ARG A 104 -0.95 13.99 5.83
CA ARG A 104 -0.74 14.82 7.03
C ARG A 104 0.65 15.45 7.18
N GLU A 105 1.72 14.89 6.61
CA GLU A 105 3.07 15.31 7.05
C GLU A 105 4.24 15.17 6.05
N ILE A 106 4.04 14.65 4.84
CA ILE A 106 5.18 14.37 3.95
C ILE A 106 5.35 15.49 2.92
N SER A 107 5.94 16.61 3.36
CA SER A 107 6.32 17.73 2.48
C SER A 107 7.55 17.44 1.63
N LYS A 108 8.37 16.45 2.01
CA LYS A 108 9.60 16.06 1.29
C LYS A 108 9.30 14.96 0.27
N SER A 109 9.76 15.14 -0.97
CA SER A 109 9.45 14.21 -2.08
C SER A 109 10.04 12.80 -1.87
N SER A 110 11.26 12.71 -1.34
CA SER A 110 11.97 11.43 -1.15
C SER A 110 11.28 10.45 -0.19
N PRO A 111 10.90 10.85 1.05
CA PRO A 111 10.11 9.97 1.93
C PRO A 111 8.74 9.62 1.35
N ARG A 112 8.11 10.55 0.61
CA ARG A 112 6.80 10.33 0.00
C ARG A 112 6.87 9.22 -1.05
N LYS A 113 7.91 9.22 -1.88
CA LYS A 113 8.16 8.15 -2.86
C LYS A 113 8.28 6.79 -2.19
N TRP A 114 9.14 6.67 -1.18
CA TRP A 114 9.33 5.42 -0.46
C TRP A 114 8.06 4.92 0.23
N LEU A 115 7.35 5.81 0.90
CA LEU A 115 6.10 5.46 1.57
C LEU A 115 5.00 5.07 0.57
N THR A 116 4.93 5.74 -0.58
CA THR A 116 3.98 5.37 -1.65
C THR A 116 4.31 3.98 -2.20
N ALA A 117 5.59 3.68 -2.40
CA ALA A 117 6.03 2.37 -2.90
C ALA A 117 5.73 1.24 -1.90
N ILE A 118 6.05 1.44 -0.62
CA ILE A 118 5.77 0.48 0.45
C ILE A 118 4.26 0.29 0.62
N ALA A 119 3.48 1.37 0.56
CA ALA A 119 2.02 1.33 0.59
C ALA A 119 1.46 0.54 -0.60
N GLY A 120 1.99 0.74 -1.82
CA GLY A 120 1.61 -0.03 -3.00
C GLY A 120 1.88 -1.53 -2.83
N ALA A 121 3.07 -1.89 -2.34
CA ALA A 121 3.41 -3.28 -2.03
C ALA A 121 2.48 -3.87 -0.95
N TRP A 122 2.18 -3.10 0.09
CA TRP A 122 1.29 -3.51 1.17
C TRP A 122 -0.15 -3.74 0.68
N VAL A 123 -0.69 -2.85 -0.15
CA VAL A 123 -2.04 -3.02 -0.74
C VAL A 123 -2.08 -4.28 -1.60
N SER A 124 -1.04 -4.50 -2.41
CA SER A 124 -0.95 -5.71 -3.24
C SER A 124 -0.92 -7.00 -2.40
N LEU A 125 -0.09 -7.04 -1.35
CA LEU A 125 0.04 -8.18 -0.44
C LEU A 125 -1.22 -8.49 0.36
N THR A 126 -1.97 -7.46 0.74
CA THR A 126 -3.17 -7.59 1.59
C THR A 126 -4.46 -7.72 0.79
N THR A 127 -4.41 -7.61 -0.53
CA THR A 127 -5.60 -7.82 -1.36
C THR A 127 -5.96 -9.31 -1.37
N PRO A 128 -7.14 -9.70 -0.87
CA PRO A 128 -7.55 -11.09 -0.82
C PRO A 128 -7.88 -11.62 -2.24
N HIS A 129 -7.68 -12.92 -2.46
CA HIS A 129 -8.08 -13.57 -3.72
C HIS A 129 -9.60 -13.51 -3.95
N ASP A 130 -10.39 -13.63 -2.88
CA ASP A 130 -11.85 -13.46 -2.89
C ASP A 130 -12.29 -12.49 -1.77
N PRO A 131 -12.44 -11.18 -2.06
CA PRO A 131 -12.81 -10.16 -1.07
C PRO A 131 -14.23 -10.32 -0.54
N SER A 132 -15.11 -11.01 -1.27
CA SER A 132 -16.51 -11.17 -0.88
C SER A 132 -16.70 -12.06 0.36
N THR A 133 -15.68 -12.85 0.69
CA THR A 133 -15.67 -13.77 1.84
C THR A 133 -14.95 -13.19 3.05
N CYS A 134 -14.20 -12.10 2.89
CA CYS A 134 -13.40 -11.51 3.95
C CYS A 134 -14.20 -10.42 4.68
N LYS A 135 -14.58 -10.66 5.94
CA LYS A 135 -15.21 -9.63 6.78
C LYS A 135 -14.18 -8.53 7.08
N GLN A 136 -14.55 -7.28 6.79
CA GLN A 136 -13.79 -6.09 7.19
C GLN A 136 -13.94 -5.81 8.69
#